data_AF-A0A8X6G467-F1
#
_entry.id   AF-A0A8X6G467-F1
#
_cell.length_a   1.000
_cell.length_b   1.000
_cell.length_c   1.000
_cell.angle_alpha   90.00
_cell.angle_beta   90.00
_cell.angle_gamma   90.00
#
_symmetry.space_group_name_H-M   'P 1'
#
loop_
_entity.id
_entity.type
_entity.pdbx_description
1 polymer ?
#
loop_
_entity_poly.entity_id
_entity_poly.type
_entity_poly.pdbx_seq_one_letter_code
_entity_poly.pdbx_strand_id
1 'polypeptide(L)'
;MVDSRLKQLKNNELLFGGINICVFGDLMQLPPGVRGNKCLINPLDLFRQHLWRSFSLIELTENMRQQGSTTFKDILNALRIGELQSEHFAILMNWLNKEPTGEFVIEKALRIYPTNQQVYNHNKTVLEHF
;
A
#
# COMPACT_ATOMS: atom_id res chain seq x y z
N MET A 1 -16.16 -12.86 -7.22
CA MET A 1 -15.33 -14.06 -7.44
C MET A 1 -15.05 -14.80 -6.14
N VAL A 2 -14.65 -14.15 -5.05
CA VAL A 2 -14.48 -14.78 -3.72
C VAL A 2 -15.81 -15.21 -3.08
N ASP A 3 -16.79 -14.32 -2.96
CA ASP A 3 -18.12 -14.62 -2.42
C ASP A 3 -18.77 -15.84 -3.11
N SER A 4 -18.90 -15.78 -4.43
CA SER A 4 -19.47 -16.86 -5.24
C SER A 4 -18.73 -18.18 -5.07
N ARG A 5 -17.39 -18.14 -4.93
CA ARG A 5 -16.60 -19.35 -4.74
C ARG A 5 -16.83 -19.97 -3.36
N LEU A 6 -16.95 -19.15 -2.32
CA LEU A 6 -17.23 -19.63 -0.97
C LEU A 6 -18.64 -20.22 -0.86
N LYS A 7 -19.64 -19.61 -1.51
CA LYS A 7 -21.00 -20.16 -1.58
C LYS A 7 -21.04 -21.55 -2.19
N GLN A 8 -20.38 -21.72 -3.34
CA GLN A 8 -20.25 -23.02 -4.01
C GLN A 8 -19.56 -24.07 -3.12
N LEU A 9 -18.43 -23.72 -2.52
CA LEU A 9 -17.65 -24.67 -1.71
C LEU A 9 -18.35 -25.06 -0.41
N LYS A 10 -19.16 -24.17 0.16
CA LYS A 10 -19.90 -24.40 1.40
C LYS A 10 -21.32 -24.91 1.17
N ASN A 11 -21.76 -25.01 -0.09
CA ASN A 11 -23.15 -25.28 -0.45
C ASN A 11 -24.14 -24.43 0.38
N ASN A 12 -23.82 -23.14 0.50
CA ASN A 12 -24.52 -22.18 1.35
C ASN A 12 -24.64 -20.85 0.63
N GLU A 13 -25.87 -20.36 0.44
CA GLU A 13 -26.16 -19.13 -0.30
C GLU A 13 -26.01 -17.85 0.53
N LEU A 14 -25.73 -17.95 1.83
CA LEU A 14 -25.37 -16.80 2.65
C LEU A 14 -24.10 -16.12 2.11
N LEU A 15 -23.95 -14.81 2.38
CA LEU A 15 -22.75 -14.06 1.99
C LEU A 15 -21.49 -14.80 2.46
N PHE A 16 -20.52 -14.93 1.54
CA PHE A 16 -19.27 -15.66 1.74
C PHE A 16 -19.46 -17.11 2.22
N GLY A 17 -20.58 -17.76 1.87
CA GLY A 17 -20.87 -19.13 2.30
C GLY A 17 -21.13 -19.26 3.81
N GLY A 18 -21.56 -18.19 4.47
CA GLY A 18 -21.82 -18.14 5.91
C GLY A 18 -20.57 -17.98 6.77
N ILE A 19 -19.43 -17.62 6.18
CA ILE A 19 -18.18 -17.38 6.91
C ILE A 19 -18.12 -15.92 7.37
N ASN A 20 -17.71 -15.71 8.61
CA ASN A 20 -17.39 -14.37 9.12
C ASN A 20 -16.12 -13.85 8.46
N ILE A 21 -16.22 -12.71 7.78
CA ILE A 21 -15.09 -12.08 7.08
C ILE A 21 -14.66 -10.82 7.82
N CYS A 22 -13.38 -10.77 8.18
CA CYS A 22 -12.69 -9.57 8.64
C CYS A 22 -11.71 -9.12 7.56
N VAL A 23 -11.80 -7.87 7.12
CA VAL A 23 -10.91 -7.30 6.12
C VAL A 23 -10.06 -6.21 6.78
N PHE A 24 -8.76 -6.22 6.50
CA PHE A 24 -7.80 -5.24 6.99
C PHE A 24 -7.06 -4.66 5.79
N GLY A 25 -6.82 -3.35 5.82
CA GLY A 25 -6.08 -2.66 4.77
C GLY A 25 -6.12 -1.16 4.95
N ASP A 26 -5.38 -0.47 4.09
CA ASP A 26 -5.40 0.98 3.97
C ASP A 26 -5.74 1.33 2.53
N LEU A 27 -6.90 1.98 2.35
CA LEU A 27 -7.43 2.34 1.04
C LEU A 27 -6.59 3.42 0.34
N MET A 28 -5.73 4.13 1.08
CA MET A 28 -4.85 5.18 0.57
C MET A 28 -3.46 4.64 0.16
N GLN A 29 -3.26 3.32 0.19
CA GLN A 29 -2.06 2.69 -0.36
C GLN A 29 -2.13 2.55 -1.89
N LEU A 30 -1.09 1.94 -2.47
CA LEU A 30 -1.04 1.67 -3.91
C LEU A 30 -2.29 0.87 -4.33
N PRO A 31 -2.95 1.28 -5.43
CA PRO A 31 -4.06 0.51 -5.96
C PRO A 31 -3.59 -0.88 -6.38
N PRO A 32 -4.50 -1.87 -6.47
CA PRO A 32 -4.16 -3.18 -6.99
C PRO A 32 -3.45 -3.05 -8.34
N GLY A 33 -2.26 -3.66 -8.44
CA GLY A 33 -1.44 -3.59 -9.65
C GLY A 33 -2.16 -4.25 -10.83
N VAL A 34 -2.69 -3.45 -11.76
CA VAL A 34 -3.39 -3.99 -12.93
C VAL A 34 -2.42 -4.17 -14.09
N ARG A 35 -1.94 -5.41 -14.30
CA ARG A 35 -1.46 -5.82 -15.63
C ARG A 35 -2.67 -6.27 -16.45
N GLY A 36 -3.28 -5.35 -17.18
CA GLY A 36 -4.52 -5.58 -17.94
C GLY A 36 -5.59 -4.55 -17.60
N ASN A 37 -6.70 -4.55 -18.35
CA ASN A 37 -7.78 -3.56 -18.22
C ASN A 37 -8.11 -3.32 -16.75
N LYS A 38 -8.01 -2.03 -16.38
CA LYS A 38 -8.36 -1.52 -15.06
C LYS A 38 -9.61 -2.26 -14.58
N CYS A 39 -9.65 -2.68 -13.32
CA CYS A 39 -10.91 -2.88 -12.62
C CYS A 39 -11.63 -1.52 -12.43
N LEU A 40 -11.64 -0.67 -13.45
CA LEU A 40 -12.66 0.35 -13.63
C LEU A 40 -13.92 -0.45 -13.88
N ILE A 41 -14.68 -0.57 -12.80
CA ILE A 41 -16.13 -0.76 -12.74
C ILE A 41 -16.70 -0.97 -14.15
N ASN A 42 -16.92 -2.23 -14.51
CA ASN A 42 -17.71 -2.52 -15.69
C ASN A 42 -19.10 -1.92 -15.41
N PRO A 43 -19.76 -1.18 -16.32
CA PRO A 43 -21.10 -0.64 -16.06
C PRO A 43 -22.12 -1.73 -15.65
N LEU A 44 -21.87 -2.99 -16.04
CA LEU A 44 -22.62 -4.17 -15.60
C LEU A 44 -22.43 -4.55 -14.11
N ASP A 45 -21.36 -4.09 -13.46
CA ASP A 45 -21.14 -4.25 -12.01
C ASP A 45 -22.01 -3.32 -11.16
N LEU A 46 -22.65 -2.30 -11.76
CA LEU A 46 -23.66 -1.46 -11.09
C LEU A 46 -24.90 -2.28 -10.66
N PHE A 47 -25.17 -3.38 -11.34
CA PHE A 47 -26.27 -4.31 -11.01
C PHE A 47 -25.85 -5.41 -10.03
N ARG A 48 -24.56 -5.51 -9.67
CA ARG A 48 -24.09 -6.46 -8.67
C ARG A 48 -24.10 -5.77 -7.31
N GLN A 49 -24.55 -6.49 -6.27
CA GLN A 49 -24.44 -6.00 -4.90
C GLN A 49 -23.00 -5.59 -4.62
N HIS A 50 -22.79 -4.32 -4.28
CA HIS A 50 -21.51 -3.84 -3.75
C HIS A 50 -21.28 -4.50 -2.38
N LEU A 51 -20.55 -5.61 -2.35
CA LEU A 51 -20.28 -6.39 -1.14
C LEU A 51 -19.67 -5.54 -0.01
N TRP A 52 -18.97 -4.45 -0.35
CA TRP A 52 -18.48 -3.48 0.63
C TRP A 52 -19.56 -2.89 1.53
N ARG A 53 -20.80 -2.75 1.03
CA ARG A 53 -21.95 -2.28 1.82
C ARG A 53 -22.40 -3.26 2.89
N SER A 54 -21.96 -4.52 2.82
CA SER A 54 -22.26 -5.56 3.81
C SER A 54 -21.28 -5.57 4.98
N PHE A 55 -20.19 -4.79 4.91
CA PHE A 55 -19.20 -4.69 5.98
C PHE A 55 -19.46 -3.50 6.89
N SER A 56 -19.15 -3.65 8.17
CA SER A 56 -19.00 -2.54 9.09
C SER A 56 -17.57 -2.00 9.00
N LEU A 57 -17.44 -0.69 8.79
CA LEU A 57 -16.14 -0.02 8.74
C LEU A 57 -15.68 0.36 10.15
N ILE A 58 -14.44 0.00 10.48
CA ILE A 58 -13.75 0.44 11.70
C ILE A 58 -12.44 1.09 11.26
N GLU A 59 -12.23 2.34 11.65
CA GLU A 59 -10.99 3.07 11.40
C GLU A 59 -10.09 3.03 12.65
N LEU A 60 -8.82 2.67 12.44
CA LEU A 60 -7.80 2.75 13.47
C LEU A 60 -7.12 4.12 13.39
N THR A 61 -7.15 4.87 14.49
CA THR A 61 -6.62 6.24 14.57
C THR A 61 -5.23 6.33 15.22
N GLU A 62 -4.83 5.28 15.95
CA GLU A 62 -3.54 5.22 16.63
C GLU A 62 -2.46 4.59 15.75
N ASN A 63 -1.42 5.38 15.46
CA ASN A 63 -0.27 4.91 14.70
C ASN A 63 0.83 4.40 15.66
N MET A 64 1.06 3.09 15.61
CA MET A 64 2.04 2.40 16.44
C MET A 64 3.46 2.36 15.84
N ARG A 65 3.64 2.75 14.57
CA ARG A 65 4.94 2.64 13.87
C ARG A 65 5.82 3.87 14.11
N GLN A 66 5.25 5.07 14.17
CA GLN A 66 6.00 6.34 14.32
C GLN A 66 5.88 6.98 15.72
N GLN A 67 5.82 6.18 16.79
CA GLN A 67 5.53 6.69 18.15
C GLN A 67 6.56 7.71 18.70
N GLY A 68 7.75 7.82 18.12
CA GLY A 68 8.82 8.70 18.59
C GLY A 68 9.02 10.02 17.83
N SER A 69 8.29 10.27 16.73
CA SER A 69 8.48 11.48 15.92
C SER A 69 7.15 12.04 15.43
N THR A 70 6.72 13.14 16.05
CA THR A 70 5.52 13.88 15.65
C THR A 70 5.68 14.44 14.24
N THR A 71 6.84 15.00 13.91
CA THR A 71 7.15 15.58 12.59
C THR A 71 7.08 14.53 11.47
N PHE A 72 7.65 13.34 11.68
CA PHE A 72 7.62 12.30 10.64
C PHE A 72 6.20 11.73 10.46
N LYS A 73 5.43 11.60 11.55
CA LYS A 73 4.02 11.20 11.49
C LYS A 73 3.18 12.19 10.67
N ASP A 74 3.38 13.49 10.88
CA ASP A 74 2.67 14.54 10.13
C ASP A 74 2.96 14.50 8.63
N ILE A 75 4.23 14.38 8.25
CA ILE A 75 4.64 14.28 6.84
C ILE A 75 3.98 13.06 6.19
N LEU A 76 3.96 11.91 6.86
CA LEU A 76 3.36 10.68 6.32
C LEU A 76 1.83 10.78 6.20
N ASN A 77 1.17 11.42 7.17
CA ASN A 77 -0.27 11.65 7.11
C ASN A 77 -0.64 12.60 5.96
N ALA A 78 0.11 13.69 5.79
CA ALA A 78 -0.07 14.61 4.67
C ALA A 78 0.21 13.92 3.32
N LEU A 79 1.25 13.09 3.24
CA LEU A 79 1.55 12.29 2.05
C LEU A 79 0.42 11.30 1.73
N ARG A 80 -0.18 10.66 2.74
CA ARG A 80 -1.26 9.67 2.59
C ARG A 80 -2.48 10.23 1.87
N ILE A 81 -2.81 11.50 2.10
CA ILE A 81 -3.96 12.19 1.47
C ILE A 81 -3.55 13.13 0.32
N GLY A 82 -2.26 13.28 0.05
CA GLY A 82 -1.74 14.15 -1.03
C GLY A 82 -1.67 15.64 -0.70
N GLU A 83 -1.69 16.01 0.58
CA GLU A 83 -1.71 17.41 1.06
C GLU A 83 -0.34 17.87 1.61
N LEU A 84 0.74 17.51 0.93
CA LEU A 84 2.08 17.97 1.33
C LEU A 84 2.22 19.49 1.17
N GLN A 85 2.71 20.14 2.23
CA GLN A 85 2.98 21.57 2.29
C GLN A 85 4.48 21.86 2.10
N SER A 86 4.81 23.12 1.85
CA SER A 86 6.20 23.58 1.62
C SER A 86 7.15 23.19 2.76
N GLU A 87 6.66 23.20 4.00
CA GLU A 87 7.42 22.83 5.20
C GLU A 87 7.76 21.34 5.19
N HIS A 88 6.83 20.49 4.75
CA HIS A 88 7.07 19.05 4.60
C HIS A 88 8.16 18.79 3.55
N PHE A 89 8.12 19.50 2.41
CA PHE A 89 9.15 19.39 1.39
C PHE A 89 10.52 19.84 1.88
N ALA A 90 10.60 20.95 2.61
CA ALA A 90 11.86 21.43 3.18
C ALA A 90 12.51 20.37 4.10
N ILE A 91 11.71 19.69 4.93
CA ILE A 91 12.20 18.61 5.80
C ILE A 91 12.67 17.41 4.97
N LEU A 92 11.88 16.96 3.99
CA LEU A 92 12.25 15.84 3.12
C LEU A 92 13.54 16.12 2.33
N MET A 93 13.73 17.35 1.87
CA MET A 93 14.96 17.76 1.18
C MET A 93 16.18 17.75 2.09
N ASN A 94 16.03 18.04 3.38
CA ASN A 94 17.12 17.92 4.35
C ASN A 94 17.51 16.45 4.62
N TRP A 95 16.61 15.49 4.38
CA TRP A 95 16.91 14.06 4.47
C TRP A 95 17.51 13.48 3.19
N LEU A 96 17.60 14.27 2.12
CA LEU A 96 18.17 13.81 0.86
C LEU A 96 19.68 13.59 1.02
N ASN A 97 20.08 12.34 1.16
CA ASN A 97 21.48 11.98 1.12
C ASN A 97 21.93 11.80 -0.34
N LYS A 98 22.72 12.76 -0.84
CA LYS A 98 23.26 12.74 -2.21
C LYS A 98 24.44 11.77 -2.36
N GLU A 99 25.17 11.52 -1.28
CA GLU A 99 26.32 10.61 -1.26
C GLU A 99 26.15 9.60 -0.13
N PRO A 100 25.57 8.42 -0.43
CA PRO A 100 25.26 7.44 0.60
C PRO A 100 26.54 6.92 1.26
N THR A 101 26.71 7.24 2.55
CA THR A 101 27.87 6.90 3.37
C THR A 101 27.44 6.14 4.63
N GLY A 102 28.39 5.49 5.32
CA GLY A 102 28.12 4.77 6.57
C GLY A 102 27.15 3.60 6.40
N GLU A 103 26.00 3.66 7.07
CA GLU A 103 24.94 2.64 6.97
C GLU A 103 24.16 2.71 5.66
N PHE A 104 24.26 3.82 4.93
CA PHE A 104 23.53 4.04 3.68
C PHE A 104 24.33 3.65 2.43
N VAL A 105 25.54 3.10 2.57
CA VAL A 105 26.36 2.62 1.44
C VAL A 105 25.64 1.56 0.61
N ILE A 106 26.15 1.29 -0.59
CA ILE A 106 25.44 0.50 -1.60
C ILE A 106 25.05 -0.88 -1.09
N GLU A 107 25.92 -1.54 -0.32
CA GLU A 107 25.68 -2.90 0.15
C GLU A 107 24.94 -3.02 1.50
N LYS A 108 24.72 -1.93 2.25
CA LYS A 108 24.19 -1.99 3.62
C LYS A 108 22.72 -1.59 3.78
N ALA A 109 22.24 -0.68 2.93
CA ALA A 109 20.88 -0.17 3.04
C ALA A 109 19.93 -0.79 2.01
N LEU A 110 18.72 -1.13 2.45
CA LEU A 110 17.61 -1.48 1.57
C LEU A 110 17.17 -0.24 0.77
N ARG A 111 17.08 -0.37 -0.55
CA ARG A 111 16.58 0.68 -1.44
C ARG A 111 15.27 0.28 -2.09
N ILE A 112 14.33 1.22 -2.10
CA ILE A 112 13.01 1.07 -2.72
C ILE A 112 13.01 1.88 -4.01
N TYR A 113 12.54 1.28 -5.10
CA TYR A 113 12.48 1.90 -6.43
C TYR A 113 11.07 1.79 -7.02
N PRO A 114 10.69 2.72 -7.91
CA PRO A 114 9.38 2.69 -8.53
C PRO A 114 9.24 1.60 -9.62
N THR A 115 10.34 1.06 -10.15
CA THR A 115 10.31 0.03 -11.21
C THR A 115 11.18 -1.17 -10.92
N ASN A 116 10.74 -2.34 -11.38
CA ASN A 116 11.52 -3.58 -11.29
C ASN A 116 12.86 -3.49 -12.04
N GLN A 117 12.93 -2.72 -13.12
CA GLN A 117 14.19 -2.53 -13.86
C GLN A 117 15.24 -1.80 -13.01
N GLN A 118 14.82 -0.77 -12.26
CA GLN A 118 15.72 -0.06 -11.34
C GLN A 118 16.13 -0.95 -10.17
N VAL A 119 15.20 -1.74 -9.62
CA VAL A 119 15.52 -2.77 -8.61
C VAL A 119 16.56 -3.74 -9.15
N TYR A 120 16.35 -4.27 -10.37
CA TYR A 120 17.27 -5.22 -10.99
C TYR A 120 18.66 -4.62 -11.20
N ASN A 121 18.74 -3.41 -11.78
CA ASN A 121 20.00 -2.73 -12.01
C ASN A 121 20.75 -2.49 -10.69
N HIS A 122 20.03 -2.03 -9.66
CA HIS A 122 20.61 -1.81 -8.34
C HIS A 122 21.14 -3.10 -7.72
N ASN A 123 20.33 -4.16 -7.71
CA ASN A 123 20.71 -5.45 -7.15
C ASN A 123 21.91 -6.05 -7.90
N LYS A 124 21.97 -5.88 -9.23
CA LYS A 124 23.12 -6.29 -10.03
C LYS A 124 24.39 -5.54 -9.62
N THR A 125 24.33 -4.21 -9.47
CA THR A 125 25.49 -3.42 -9.00
C THR A 125 25.93 -3.81 -7.59
N VAL A 126 24.99 -4.11 -6.68
CA VAL A 126 25.33 -4.61 -5.33
C VAL A 126 26.04 -5.95 -5.40
N LEU A 127 25.56 -6.89 -6.24
CA LEU A 127 26.20 -8.20 -6.41
C LEU A 127 27.59 -8.11 -7.04
N GLU A 128 27.83 -7.17 -7.94
CA GLU A 128 29.15 -6.92 -8.55
C GLU A 128 30.14 -6.21 -7.60
N HIS A 129 29.63 -5.61 -6.51
CA HIS A 129 30.45 -4.98 -5.48
C HIS A 129 31.03 -5.99 -4.48
N PHE A 130 30.39 -7.17 -4.35
CA PHE A 130 30.87 -8.30 -3.56
C PHE A 130 31.76 -9.23 -4.41
#